data_AF-A0A809Z3H5-F1
#
_entry.id   AF-A0A809Z3H5-F1
#
_cell.length_a   1.000
_cell.length_b   1.000
_cell.length_c   1.000
_cell.angle_alpha   90.00
_cell.angle_beta   90.00
_cell.angle_gamma   90.00
#
_symmetry.space_group_name_H-M   'P 1'
#
loop_
_entity.id
_entity.type
_entity.pdbx_description
1 polymer ?
#
loop_
_entity_poly.entity_id
_entity_poly.type
_entity_poly.pdbx_seq_one_letter_code
_entity_poly.pdbx_strand_id
1 'polypeptide(L)' 'MVGRRKDGSTFPMDLSVGEAKQDGSSIFVGMIHDLTDRKRTEAQLMQAQKMEAGSGSSPAASLTISTISSP' A
#
# COMPACT_ATOMS: atom_id res chain seq x y z
N MET A 1 -5.00 -1.23 5.68
CA MET A 1 -5.72 -0.22 6.53
C MET A 1 -4.69 0.60 7.32
N VAL A 2 -5.10 1.58 8.12
CA VAL A 2 -4.18 2.44 8.89
C VAL A 2 -4.52 2.38 10.38
N GLY A 3 -3.55 1.95 11.19
CA GLY A 3 -3.61 2.00 12.65
C GLY A 3 -3.10 3.34 13.18
N ARG A 4 -3.50 3.68 14.40
CA ARG A 4 -2.98 4.84 15.14
C ARG A 4 -2.38 4.37 16.47
N ARG A 5 -1.13 4.74 16.72
CA ARG A 5 -0.44 4.46 17.98
C ARG A 5 -0.90 5.43 19.07
N LYS A 6 -0.58 5.13 20.33
CA LYS A 6 -0.90 5.98 21.49
C LYS A 6 -0.32 7.40 21.36
N ASP A 7 0.83 7.54 20.73
CA ASP A 7 1.50 8.83 20.48
C ASP A 7 0.86 9.63 19.32
N GLY A 8 -0.15 9.09 18.65
CA GLY A 8 -0.85 9.73 17.54
C GLY A 8 -0.26 9.42 16.15
N SER A 9 0.92 8.80 16.07
CA SER A 9 1.50 8.37 14.80
C SER A 9 0.65 7.28 14.14
N THR A 10 0.64 7.27 12.81
CA THR A 10 -0.10 6.28 12.02
C THR A 10 0.84 5.23 11.44
N PHE A 11 0.34 4.02 11.25
CA PHE A 11 1.09 2.94 10.64
C PHE A 11 0.19 2.08 9.75
N PRO A 12 0.72 1.53 8.64
CA PRO A 12 -0.03 0.58 7.84
C PRO A 12 -0.21 -0.71 8.65
N MET A 13 -1.42 -1.23 8.68
CA MET A 13 -1.70 -2.49 9.36
C MET A 13 -2.69 -3.34 8.55
N ASP A 14 -2.75 -4.62 8.92
CA ASP A 14 -3.88 -5.51 8.64
C ASP A 14 -4.55 -5.91 9.96
N LEU A 15 -5.88 -5.99 9.95
CA LEU A 15 -6.71 -6.40 11.08
C LEU A 15 -7.59 -7.56 10.62
N SER A 16 -7.55 -8.66 11.36
CA SER A 16 -8.56 -9.71 11.29
C SER A 16 -9.33 -9.76 12.61
N VAL A 17 -10.63 -10.02 12.54
CA VAL A 17 -11.50 -10.16 13.71
C VAL A 17 -12.27 -11.47 13.57
N GLY A 18 -12.20 -12.31 14.60
CA GLY A 18 -13.03 -13.50 14.74
C GLY A 18 -14.03 -13.33 15.88
N GLU A 19 -15.20 -13.92 15.74
CA GLU A 19 -16.17 -14.06 16.82
C GLU A 19 -16.12 -15.49 17.38
N ALA A 20 -16.21 -15.62 18.70
CA ALA A 20 -16.40 -16.89 19.37
C ALA A 20 -17.48 -16.77 20.45
N LYS A 21 -18.02 -17.90 20.92
CA LYS A 21 -18.94 -17.94 22.06
C LYS A 21 -18.21 -18.43 23.29
N GLN A 22 -18.32 -17.69 24.39
CA GLN A 22 -17.83 -18.09 25.70
C GLN A 22 -18.93 -17.82 26.72
N ASP A 23 -19.31 -18.85 27.49
CA ASP A 23 -20.35 -18.77 28.53
C ASP A 23 -21.68 -18.14 28.05
N GLY A 24 -22.07 -18.46 26.81
CA GLY A 24 -23.29 -17.95 26.18
C GLY A 24 -23.18 -16.51 25.64
N SER A 25 -22.05 -15.85 25.83
CA SER A 25 -21.77 -14.49 25.32
C SER A 25 -20.86 -14.54 24.10
N SER A 26 -21.08 -13.63 23.15
CA SER A 26 -20.16 -13.43 22.02
C SER A 26 -18.92 -12.67 22.49
N ILE A 27 -17.75 -13.21 22.18
CA ILE A 27 -16.45 -12.56 22.34
C ILE A 27 -15.85 -12.31 20.95
N PHE A 28 -15.15 -11.19 20.81
CA PHE A 28 -14.44 -10.85 19.57
C PHE A 28 -12.95 -10.82 19.83
N VAL A 29 -12.19 -11.50 18.99
CA VAL A 29 -10.72 -11.54 19.04
C VAL A 29 -10.19 -10.87 17.79
N GLY A 30 -9.47 -9.76 17.98
CA GLY A 30 -8.79 -9.05 16.92
C GLY A 30 -7.30 -9.43 16.87
N MET A 31 -6.76 -9.67 15.68
CA MET A 31 -5.32 -9.75 15.43
C MET A 31 -4.88 -8.59 14.56
N ILE A 32 -3.90 -7.83 15.02
CA ILE A 32 -3.31 -6.70 14.29
C ILE A 32 -1.92 -7.10 13.83
N HIS A 33 -1.66 -6.98 12.52
CA HIS A 33 -0.34 -7.14 11.95
C HIS A 33 0.18 -5.77 11.51
N ASP A 34 1.26 -5.29 12.15
CA ASP A 34 1.94 -4.07 11.75
C ASP A 34 2.75 -4.32 10.47
N LEU A 35 2.49 -3.55 9.42
CA LEU A 35 3.11 -3.73 8.10
C LEU A 35 4.19 -2.68 7.82
N THR A 36 4.61 -1.90 8.81
CA THR A 36 5.55 -0.77 8.63
C THR A 36 6.84 -1.23 7.95
N ASP A 37 7.48 -2.28 8.47
CA ASP A 37 8.77 -2.74 7.95
C ASP A 37 8.64 -3.31 6.53
N ARG A 38 7.59 -4.10 6.28
CA ARG A 38 7.31 -4.63 4.93
C ARG A 38 7.16 -3.49 3.93
N LYS A 39 6.35 -2.49 4.25
CA LYS A 39 6.09 -1.35 3.38
C LYS A 39 7.33 -0.49 3.17
N ARG A 40 8.19 -0.36 4.18
CA ARG A 40 9.48 0.32 4.06
C ARG A 40 10.41 -0.40 3.07
N THR A 41 10.52 -1.72 3.18
CA THR A 41 11.34 -2.52 2.26
C THR A 41 10.80 -2.47 0.83
N GLU A 42 9.49 -2.60 0.64
CA GLU A 42 8.84 -2.46 -0.67
C GLU A 42 9.15 -1.08 -1.30
N ALA A 43 9.05 -0.01 -0.51
CA ALA A 43 9.33 1.34 -0.99
C ALA A 43 10.81 1.53 -1.38
N GLN A 44 11.74 0.96 -0.60
CA GLN A 44 13.17 1.00 -0.91
C GLN A 44 13.49 0.26 -2.21
N LEU A 45 12.92 -0.92 -2.42
CA LEU A 45 13.08 -1.69 -3.65
C LEU A 45 12.50 -0.95 -4.86
N MET A 46 11.30 -0.39 -4.73
CA MET A 46 10.69 0.43 -5.79
C MET A 46 11.54 1.66 -6.13
N GLN A 47 12.11 2.31 -5.11
CA GLN A 47 12.97 3.48 -5.33
C GLN A 47 14.27 3.09 -6.05
N ALA A 48 14.90 1.98 -5.67
CA ALA A 48 16.09 1.46 -6.35
C ALA A 48 15.80 1.15 -7.82
N GLN A 49 14.70 0.43 -8.10
CA GLN A 49 14.29 0.10 -9.48
C GLN A 49 14.02 1.34 -10.33
N LYS A 50 13.41 2.39 -9.76
CA LYS A 50 13.19 3.66 -10.47
C LYS A 50 14.50 4.38 -10.82
N MET A 51 15.49 4.35 -9.93
CA MET A 51 16.80 4.96 -10.17
C MET A 51 17.58 4.21 -11.26
N GLU A 52 17.49 2.88 -11.28
CA GLU A 52 18.09 2.05 -12.33
C GLU A 52 17.43 2.29 -13.70
N ALA A 53 16.09 2.30 -13.76
CA ALA A 53 15.36 2.55 -15.00
C ALA A 53 15.49 4.00 -15.53
N GLY A 54 15.69 4.98 -14.63
CA GLY A 54 15.86 6.39 -14.97
C GLY A 54 17.24 6.76 -15.55
N SER A 55 18.23 5.86 -15.47
CA SER A 55 19.58 6.08 -16.01
C SER A 55 19.78 5.51 -17.42
N GLY A 56 18.72 4.99 -18.05
CA GLY A 56 18.80 4.26 -19.31
C GLY A 56 17.61 4.42 -20.25
N SER A 57 17.07 5.63 -20.45
CA SER A 57 16.31 5.93 -21.68
C SER A 57 16.20 7.44 -21.96
N SER A 58 16.85 7.88 -23.04
CA SER A 58 16.27 8.93 -23.89
C SER A 58 15.67 8.20 -25.09
N PRO A 59 14.34 8.05 -25.18
CA PRO A 59 13.69 7.73 -26.44
C PRO A 59 13.16 9.03 -27.05
N ALA A 60 13.59 9.26 -28.28
CA ALA A 60 13.16 10.31 -29.16
C ALA A 60 11.63 10.46 -29.25
N ALA A 61 11.20 11.72 -29.38
CA ALA A 61 9.96 12.20 -29.99
C ALA A 61 8.74 11.26 -29.97
N SER A 62 7.85 11.44 -29.00
CA SER A 62 6.45 11.00 -29.17
C SER A 62 5.72 12.01 -30.05
N LEU A 63 5.54 11.67 -31.33
CA LEU A 63 4.70 12.43 -32.26
C LEU A 63 3.22 12.13 -31.94
N THR A 64 2.51 13.10 -31.39
CA THR A 64 1.07 12.98 -31.12
C THR A 64 0.28 13.31 -32.39
N ILE A 65 -0.27 12.30 -33.07
CA ILE A 65 -1.28 12.54 -34.11
C ILE A 65 -2.64 12.64 -33.41
N SER A 66 -3.14 13.87 -33.30
CA SER A 66 -4.54 14.12 -32.94
C SER A 66 -5.40 13.95 -34.17
N THR A 67 -6.41 13.08 -34.12
CA THR A 67 -7.51 13.13 -35.11
C THR A 67 -8.85 13.14 -34.38
N ILE A 68 -9.58 14.21 -34.68
CA ILE A 68 -10.91 14.59 -34.26
C ILE A 68 -11.96 13.74 -35.00
N SER A 69 -13.02 13.30 -34.33
CA SER A 69 -14.42 13.54 -34.75
C SER A 69 -15.42 12.91 -33.76
N SER A 70 -16.20 13.78 -33.11
CA SER A 70 -17.55 13.48 -32.60
C SER A 70 -18.55 13.49 -33.79
N PRO A 71 -19.87 13.30 -33.63
CA PRO A 71 -20.74 13.72 -32.52
C PRO A 71 -20.94 12.68 -31.41
#